data_AF-A0A533U2K0-F1
#
_entry.id   AF-A0A533U2K0-F1
#
_cell.length_a   1.000
_cell.length_b   1.000
_cell.length_c   1.000
_cell.angle_alpha   90.00
_cell.angle_beta   90.00
_cell.angle_gamma   90.00
#
_symmetry.space_group_name_H-M   'P 1'
#
loop_
_entity.id
_entity.type
_entity.pdbx_description
1 polymer ?
#
loop_
_entity_poly.entity_id
_entity_poly.type
_entity_poly.pdbx_seq_one_letter_code
_entity_poly.pdbx_strand_id
1 'polypeptide(L)'
;MQLLLEVPSNLPDAAQCTPQQFIKEAKLAMAIKLFEMNRLSSGMAAAFIGMSRVEFLADLHRYGVPMIDLDQNELAQDVSNA
;
A
#
# COMPACT_ATOMS: atom_id res chain seq x y z
N MET A 1 -8.42 -13.89 12.67
CA MET A 1 -7.43 -13.26 13.56
C MET A 1 -7.80 -11.79 13.74
N GLN A 2 -7.62 -11.21 14.92
CA GLN A 2 -7.89 -9.79 15.19
C GLN A 2 -6.58 -9.07 15.58
N LEU A 3 -6.39 -7.85 15.10
CA LEU A 3 -5.28 -6.97 15.47
C LEU A 3 -5.86 -5.76 16.21
N LEU A 4 -5.44 -5.55 17.46
CA LEU A 4 -5.81 -4.38 18.27
C LEU A 4 -4.63 -3.39 18.24
N LEU A 5 -4.92 -2.12 17.97
CA LEU A 5 -3.95 -1.03 17.95
C LEU A 5 -4.40 0.04 18.94
N GLU A 6 -3.50 0.43 19.84
CA GLU A 6 -3.70 1.62 20.66
C GLU A 6 -3.28 2.84 19.85
N VAL A 7 -4.26 3.67 19.49
CA VAL A 7 -4.06 4.88 18.68
C VAL A 7 -4.45 6.08 19.55
N PRO A 8 -3.53 7.04 19.79
CA PRO A 8 -3.87 8.29 20.47
C PRO A 8 -5.05 9.00 19.81
N SER A 9 -6.00 9.48 20.61
CA SER A 9 -7.26 10.06 20.12
C SER A 9 -7.07 11.31 19.27
N ASN A 10 -5.94 11.99 19.40
CA ASN A 10 -5.59 13.18 18.63
C ASN A 10 -4.97 12.88 17.25
N LEU A 11 -4.64 11.61 16.93
CA LEU A 11 -4.01 11.29 15.65
C LEU A 11 -4.93 11.47 14.43
N PRO A 12 -6.21 11.04 14.45
CA PRO A 12 -7.13 11.34 13.34
C PRO A 12 -7.25 12.84 13.09
N ASP A 13 -7.34 13.64 14.16
CA ASP A 13 -7.40 15.11 14.06
C ASP A 13 -6.11 15.69 13.47
N ALA A 14 -4.94 15.22 13.93
CA ALA A 14 -3.65 15.62 13.38
C ALA A 14 -3.47 15.23 11.91
N ALA A 15 -4.07 14.10 11.50
CA ALA A 15 -4.14 13.64 10.11
C ALA A 15 -5.26 14.30 9.31
N GLN A 16 -6.03 15.21 9.91
CA GLN A 16 -7.14 15.94 9.30
C GLN A 16 -8.20 15.01 8.68
N CYS A 17 -8.48 13.88 9.34
CA CYS A 17 -9.44 12.90 8.87
C CYS A 17 -10.31 12.38 10.00
N THR A 18 -11.44 11.76 9.65
CA THR A 18 -12.31 11.12 10.63
C THR A 18 -11.66 9.83 11.15
N PRO A 19 -12.01 9.36 12.36
CA PRO A 19 -11.49 8.09 12.89
C PRO A 19 -11.68 6.89 11.92
N GLN A 20 -12.80 6.84 11.20
CA GLN A 20 -13.07 5.80 10.22
C GLN A 20 -12.15 5.89 9.00
N GLN A 21 -11.85 7.10 8.53
CA GLN A 21 -10.89 7.34 7.45
C GLN A 21 -9.47 6.95 7.89
N PHE A 22 -9.06 7.36 9.10
CA PHE A 22 -7.77 7.01 9.66
C PHE A 22 -7.55 5.49 9.71
N ILE A 23 -8.54 4.73 10.19
CA ILE A 23 -8.46 3.26 10.25
C ILE A 23 -8.32 2.67 8.84
N LYS A 24 -9.07 3.19 7.86
CA LYS A 24 -9.01 2.73 6.47
C LYS A 24 -7.61 3.00 5.88
N GLU A 25 -7.09 4.20 6.06
CA GLU A 25 -5.78 4.61 5.57
C GLU A 25 -4.65 3.83 6.25
N ALA A 26 -4.74 3.59 7.56
CA ALA A 26 -3.77 2.79 8.31
C ALA A 26 -3.71 1.34 7.81
N LYS A 27 -4.87 0.72 7.53
CA LYS A 27 -4.92 -0.64 6.95
C LYS A 27 -4.28 -0.68 5.57
N LEU A 28 -4.60 0.30 4.71
CA LEU A 28 -4.05 0.38 3.37
C LEU A 28 -2.53 0.61 3.42
N ALA A 29 -2.05 1.56 4.25
CA ALA A 29 -0.63 1.83 4.44
C ALA A 29 0.14 0.59 4.92
N MET A 30 -0.44 -0.20 5.84
CA MET A 30 0.16 -1.46 6.29
C MET A 30 0.30 -2.48 5.14
N ALA A 31 -0.76 -2.66 4.34
CA ALA A 31 -0.75 -3.56 3.19
C ALA A 31 0.29 -3.15 2.15
N ILE A 32 0.34 -1.86 1.83
CA ILE A 32 1.30 -1.25 0.91
C ILE A 32 2.72 -1.45 1.42
N LYS A 33 2.97 -1.19 2.71
CA LYS A 33 4.34 -1.32 3.24
C LYS A 33 4.84 -2.76 3.20
N LEU A 34 3.97 -3.72 3.49
CA LEU A 34 4.31 -5.14 3.39
C LEU A 34 4.53 -5.59 1.93
N PHE A 35 3.79 -5.03 0.98
CA PHE A 35 4.03 -5.25 -0.45
C PHE A 35 5.37 -4.67 -0.91
N GLU A 36 5.64 -3.40 -0.59
CA GLU A 36 6.88 -2.69 -0.91
C GLU A 36 8.12 -3.41 -0.34
N MET A 37 8.00 -4.00 0.85
CA MET A 37 9.06 -4.81 1.46
C MET A 37 9.21 -6.23 0.88
N ASN A 38 8.47 -6.56 -0.20
CA ASN A 38 8.41 -7.89 -0.80
C ASN A 38 8.02 -8.99 0.23
N ARG A 39 7.24 -8.64 1.25
CA ARG A 39 6.71 -9.59 2.26
C ARG A 39 5.36 -10.14 1.85
N LEU A 40 4.56 -9.34 1.14
CA LEU A 40 3.29 -9.77 0.55
C LEU A 40 3.31 -9.56 -0.96
N SER A 41 2.71 -10.49 -1.70
CA SER A 41 2.37 -10.24 -3.11
C SER A 41 1.20 -9.26 -3.19
N SER A 42 1.00 -8.64 -4.35
CA SER A 42 -0.16 -7.75 -4.58
C SER A 42 -1.51 -8.43 -4.33
N GLY A 43 -1.62 -9.73 -4.63
CA GLY A 43 -2.83 -10.52 -4.33
C GLY A 43 -3.05 -10.71 -2.83
N MET A 44 -1.99 -11.02 -2.06
CA MET A 44 -2.10 -11.17 -0.60
C MET A 44 -2.37 -9.84 0.10
N ALA A 45 -1.73 -8.75 -0.34
CA ALA A 45 -1.94 -7.42 0.20
C ALA A 45 -3.38 -6.92 -0.06
N ALA A 46 -3.93 -7.16 -1.26
CA ALA A 46 -5.31 -6.84 -1.57
C ALA A 46 -6.31 -7.65 -0.72
N ALA A 47 -6.07 -8.96 -0.57
CA ALA A 47 -6.90 -9.84 0.26
C ALA A 47 -6.86 -9.43 1.74
N PHE A 48 -5.70 -8.98 2.24
CA PHE A 48 -5.53 -8.52 3.62
C PHE A 48 -6.47 -7.34 3.97
N ILE A 49 -6.73 -6.44 3.02
CA ILE A 49 -7.61 -5.27 3.23
C ILE A 49 -8.99 -5.41 2.58
N GLY A 50 -9.30 -6.59 2.04
CA GLY A 50 -10.62 -6.94 1.51
C GLY A 50 -11.01 -6.22 0.22
N MET A 51 -10.05 -5.93 -0.67
CA MET A 51 -10.32 -5.33 -1.98
C MET A 51 -9.77 -6.19 -3.14
N SER A 52 -10.13 -5.86 -4.37
CA SER A 52 -9.57 -6.55 -5.54
C SER A 52 -8.10 -6.22 -5.75
N ARG A 53 -7.36 -7.13 -6.40
CA ARG A 53 -5.94 -6.90 -6.75
C ARG A 53 -5.77 -5.64 -7.62
N VAL A 54 -6.70 -5.38 -8.53
CA VAL A 54 -6.65 -4.23 -9.43
C VAL A 54 -6.81 -2.92 -8.66
N GLU A 55 -7.77 -2.85 -7.72
CA GLU A 55 -7.94 -1.67 -6.86
C GLU A 55 -6.70 -1.42 -5.99
N PHE A 56 -6.12 -2.47 -5.41
CA PHE A 56 -4.91 -2.34 -4.60
C PHE A 56 -3.74 -1.77 -5.42
N LEU A 57 -3.49 -2.35 -6.61
CA LEU A 57 -2.43 -1.89 -7.51
C LEU A 57 -2.68 -0.44 -7.97
N ALA A 58 -3.93 -0.07 -8.22
CA ALA A 58 -4.31 1.28 -8.56
C ALA A 58 -4.07 2.26 -7.40
N ASP A 59 -4.23 1.85 -6.14
CA ASP A 59 -4.00 2.73 -4.97
C ASP A 59 -2.52 2.98 -4.67
N LEU A 60 -1.58 2.16 -5.17
CA LEU A 60 -0.13 2.30 -4.89
C LEU A 60 0.43 3.68 -5.21
N HIS A 61 -0.03 4.30 -6.32
CA HIS A 61 0.45 5.62 -6.74
C HIS A 61 0.15 6.72 -5.70
N ARG A 62 -0.96 6.60 -4.95
CA ARG A 62 -1.36 7.57 -3.92
C ARG A 62 -0.38 7.59 -2.74
N TYR A 63 0.39 6.52 -2.58
CA TYR A 63 1.39 6.33 -1.54
C TYR A 63 2.82 6.41 -2.08
N GLY A 64 3.00 6.79 -3.36
CA GLY A 64 4.32 6.90 -3.98
C GLY A 64 5.04 5.56 -4.16
N VAL A 65 4.32 4.43 -4.11
CA VAL A 65 4.90 3.10 -4.30
C VAL A 65 4.76 2.71 -5.77
N PRO A 66 5.85 2.38 -6.47
CA PRO A 66 5.76 1.91 -7.85
C PRO A 66 5.11 0.53 -7.89
N MET A 67 4.23 0.31 -8.87
CA MET A 67 3.64 -1.02 -9.12
C MET A 67 4.68 -2.01 -9.63
N ILE A 68 5.66 -1.51 -10.37
CA ILE A 68 6.76 -2.29 -10.94
C ILE A 68 8.04 -1.65 -10.45
N ASP A 69 8.80 -2.41 -9.67
CA ASP A 69 10.12 -2.01 -9.20
C ASP A 69 11.15 -2.36 -10.27
N LEU A 70 11.17 -1.58 -11.37
CA LEU A 70 12.22 -1.68 -12.39
C LEU A 70 13.39 -0.83 -11.92
N ASP A 71 14.55 -1.46 -11.74
CA ASP A 71 15.77 -0.69 -11.57
C ASP A 71 16.16 0.01 -12.89
N GLN A 72 17.05 1.00 -12.81
CA GLN A 72 17.44 1.78 -13.99
C GLN A 72 18.08 0.93 -15.10
N ASN A 73 18.68 -0.19 -14.72
CA ASN A 73 19.40 -1.08 -15.63
C ASN A 73 18.41 -2.00 -16.37
N GLU A 74 17.43 -2.57 -15.66
CA GLU A 74 16.31 -3.32 -16.25
C GLU A 74 15.51 -2.42 -17.20
N LEU A 75 15.21 -1.19 -16.79
CA LEU A 75 14.49 -0.24 -17.66
C LEU A 75 15.30 0.11 -18.93
N ALA A 76 16.61 0.30 -18.80
CA ALA A 76 17.47 0.57 -19.96
C ALA A 76 17.55 -0.64 -20.91
N GLN A 77 17.58 -1.85 -20.37
CA GLN A 77 17.56 -3.09 -21.17
C GLN A 77 16.24 -3.26 -21.91
N ASP A 78 15.10 -3.01 -21.25
CA ASP A 78 13.79 -3.09 -21.87
C ASP A 78 13.64 -2.09 -23.03
N VAL A 79 14.11 -0.85 -22.85
CA VAL A 79 14.11 0.17 -23.92
C VAL A 79 15.04 -0.22 -25.08
N SER A 80 16.20 -0.81 -24.79
CA SER A 80 17.16 -1.21 -25.82
C SER A 80 16.70 -2.42 -26.66
N ASN A 81 15.77 -3.23 -26.14
CA ASN A 81 15.28 -4.44 -26.79
C ASN A 81 13.88 -4.28 -27.40
N ALA A 82 13.32 -3.06 -27.42
CA ALA A 82 12.00 -2.71 -27.96
C ALA A 82 11.99 -2.42 -29.47
#